data_AF-A0A8S0TU42-F1
#
_entry.id   AF-A0A8S0TU42-F1
#
_cell.length_a   1.000
_cell.length_b   1.000
_cell.length_c   1.000
_cell.angle_alpha   90.00
_cell.angle_beta   90.00
_cell.angle_gamma   90.00
#
_symmetry.space_group_name_H-M   'P 1'
#
loop_
_entity.id
_entity.type
_entity.pdbx_description
1 polymer ?
#
loop_
_entity_poly.entity_id
_entity_poly.type
_entity_poly.pdbx_seq_one_letter_code
_entity_poly.pdbx_strand_id
1 'polypeptide(L)'
;MTPVWTQIVALANLLPADDEQNELDSYMYQTVGHQIDISYAKCMGIPLFRKRIQGSSRHQSLSYIMTPGDEVEDMFILLSKVKKRIPSVSAVSSGAIASDYQRLRVESVCSRLGLFSLAYLWKQDQLFLLQQMISSGIVAIIVKLHRLGWTLQNTWGKK
;
A
#
# COMPACT_ATOMS: atom_id res chain seq x y z
N MET A 1 -21.15 -25.58 1.61
CA MET A 1 -20.32 -24.47 2.13
C MET A 1 -20.40 -23.34 1.12
N THR A 2 -20.98 -22.20 1.49
CA THR A 2 -20.99 -21.00 0.66
C THR A 2 -19.55 -20.51 0.45
N PRO A 3 -19.15 -20.07 -0.75
CA PRO A 3 -17.82 -19.52 -0.97
C PRO A 3 -17.65 -18.31 -0.05
N VAL A 4 -16.57 -18.28 0.74
CA VAL A 4 -16.21 -17.10 1.54
C VAL A 4 -15.58 -16.10 0.56
N TRP A 5 -16.42 -15.34 -0.13
CA TRP A 5 -15.95 -14.25 -0.97
C TRP A 5 -15.27 -13.21 -0.07
N THR A 6 -14.00 -12.91 -0.35
CA THR A 6 -13.32 -11.78 0.29
C THR A 6 -13.89 -10.51 -0.34
N GLN A 7 -14.64 -9.72 0.44
CA GLN A 7 -15.20 -8.45 -0.02
C GLN A 7 -14.30 -7.30 0.43
N ILE A 8 -13.97 -6.40 -0.50
CA ILE A 8 -13.30 -5.14 -0.15
C ILE A 8 -14.34 -4.19 0.43
N VAL A 9 -14.16 -3.79 1.69
CA VAL A 9 -15.12 -2.94 2.43
C VAL A 9 -14.64 -1.50 2.63
N ALA A 10 -13.35 -1.23 2.45
CA ALA A 10 -12.76 0.09 2.59
C ALA A 10 -11.40 0.16 1.89
N LEU A 11 -10.98 1.37 1.53
CA LEU A 11 -9.61 1.71 1.17
C LEU A 11 -8.95 2.44 2.34
N ALA A 12 -7.66 2.22 2.55
CA ALA A 12 -6.86 2.91 3.56
C ALA A 12 -5.59 3.44 2.91
N ASN A 13 -5.31 4.73 3.09
CA ASN A 13 -4.10 5.35 2.56
C ASN A 13 -3.38 6.22 3.60
N LEU A 14 -2.07 6.07 3.67
CA LEU A 14 -1.19 7.00 4.35
C LEU A 14 -0.68 8.03 3.34
N LEU A 15 -0.89 9.31 3.64
CA LEU A 15 -0.48 10.41 2.75
C LEU A 15 0.59 11.29 3.42
N PRO A 16 1.33 12.09 2.63
CA PRO A 16 2.30 13.04 3.17
C PRO A 16 1.74 13.99 4.24
N ALA A 17 2.64 14.50 5.09
CA ALA A 17 2.31 15.52 6.07
C ALA A 17 1.87 16.83 5.40
N ASP A 18 2.52 17.18 4.29
CA ASP A 18 2.24 18.35 3.47
C ASP A 18 1.75 17.93 2.09
N ASP A 19 0.65 18.53 1.61
CA ASP A 19 0.06 18.23 0.30
C ASP A 19 0.96 18.67 -0.86
N GLU A 20 1.87 19.62 -0.63
CA GLU A 20 2.89 20.04 -1.61
C GLU A 20 4.07 19.05 -1.67
N GLN A 21 4.28 18.25 -0.62
CA GLN A 21 5.34 17.27 -0.55
C GLN A 21 4.93 15.95 -1.19
N ASN A 22 5.26 15.78 -2.47
CA ASN A 22 4.93 14.55 -3.20
C ASN A 22 5.83 13.35 -2.86
N GLU A 23 6.99 13.57 -2.23
CA GLU A 23 7.98 12.54 -1.95
C GLU A 23 8.40 12.56 -0.48
N LEU A 24 8.16 11.43 0.20
CA LEU A 24 8.74 11.12 1.50
C LEU A 24 9.94 10.19 1.30
N ASP A 25 10.94 10.32 2.17
CA ASP A 25 12.00 9.32 2.31
C ASP A 25 11.46 8.12 3.11
N SER A 26 10.59 7.35 2.43
CA SER A 26 9.87 6.19 2.99
C SER A 26 10.16 4.95 2.13
N TYR A 27 10.56 3.86 2.77
CA TYR A 27 10.66 2.55 2.13
C TYR A 27 9.31 1.83 2.05
N MET A 28 8.29 2.34 2.75
CA MET A 28 6.97 1.72 2.86
C MET A 28 5.95 2.30 1.89
N TYR A 29 5.90 3.62 1.74
CA TYR A 29 4.72 4.29 1.19
C TYR A 29 5.03 5.04 -0.11
N GLN A 30 4.27 4.71 -1.15
CA GLN A 30 4.25 5.48 -2.38
C GLN A 30 3.36 6.72 -2.18
N THR A 31 3.96 7.90 -2.18
CA THR A 31 3.24 9.16 -1.98
C THR A 31 2.93 9.91 -3.28
N VAL A 32 3.66 9.60 -4.35
CA VAL A 32 3.41 10.20 -5.67
C VAL A 32 2.10 9.69 -6.23
N GLY A 33 1.22 10.63 -6.59
CA GLY A 33 -0.09 10.32 -7.16
C GLY A 33 -1.16 9.95 -6.13
N HIS A 34 -0.90 10.07 -4.82
CA HIS A 34 -1.84 9.69 -3.75
C HIS A 34 -3.24 10.34 -3.88
N GLN A 35 -3.38 11.45 -4.61
CA GLN A 35 -4.69 12.07 -4.87
C GLN A 35 -5.64 11.15 -5.67
N ILE A 36 -5.11 10.23 -6.47
CA ILE A 36 -5.90 9.30 -7.28
C ILE A 36 -6.72 8.31 -6.44
N ASP A 37 -6.32 8.05 -5.19
CA ASP A 37 -7.02 7.14 -4.28
C ASP A 37 -8.46 7.60 -3.99
N ILE A 38 -8.70 8.91 -4.06
CA ILE A 38 -10.03 9.49 -3.95
C ILE A 38 -10.91 9.01 -5.11
N SER A 39 -10.36 8.95 -6.31
CA SER A 39 -11.05 8.45 -7.51
C SER A 39 -11.30 6.95 -7.42
N TYR A 40 -10.34 6.16 -6.93
CA TYR A 40 -10.56 4.72 -6.70
C TYR A 40 -11.73 4.46 -5.74
N ALA A 41 -11.77 5.17 -4.62
CA ALA A 41 -12.86 5.04 -3.65
C ALA A 41 -14.23 5.39 -4.25
N LYS A 42 -14.28 6.47 -5.04
CA LYS A 42 -15.50 6.87 -5.77
C LYS A 42 -15.94 5.81 -6.77
N CYS A 43 -15.03 5.30 -7.59
CA CYS A 43 -15.34 4.27 -8.60
C CYS A 43 -15.78 2.94 -7.97
N MET A 44 -15.22 2.59 -6.81
CA MET A 44 -15.56 1.36 -6.08
C MET A 44 -16.80 1.51 -5.19
N GLY A 45 -17.26 2.73 -4.91
CA GLY A 45 -18.39 2.99 -4.02
C GLY A 45 -18.14 2.60 -2.56
N ILE A 46 -16.88 2.60 -2.11
CA ILE A 46 -16.47 2.20 -0.75
C ILE A 46 -15.77 3.34 -0.01
N PRO A 47 -15.81 3.37 1.33
CA PRO A 47 -15.18 4.43 2.11
C PRO A 47 -13.65 4.42 1.97
N LEU A 48 -13.07 5.62 1.93
CA LEU A 48 -11.63 5.86 1.99
C LEU A 48 -11.24 6.45 3.34
N PHE A 49 -10.37 5.73 4.05
CA PHE A 49 -9.75 6.21 5.29
C PHE A 49 -8.36 6.74 4.96
N ARG A 50 -8.07 7.96 5.40
CA ARG A 50 -6.74 8.53 5.19
C ARG A 50 -6.15 9.06 6.49
N LYS A 51 -4.82 8.97 6.60
CA LYS A 51 -4.06 9.58 7.69
C LYS A 51 -2.77 10.17 7.15
N ARG A 52 -2.45 11.39 7.59
CA ARG A 52 -1.13 11.98 7.34
C ARG A 52 -0.07 11.22 8.13
N ILE A 53 1.03 10.91 7.46
CA ILE A 53 2.24 10.34 8.05
C ILE A 53 2.87 11.44 8.92
N GLN A 54 3.16 11.10 10.16
CA GLN A 54 3.81 11.97 11.15
C GLN A 54 5.16 11.40 11.58
N GLY A 55 5.28 10.07 11.55
CA GLY A 55 6.54 9.37 11.77
C GLY A 55 7.47 9.43 10.57
N SER A 56 8.67 8.90 10.76
CA SER A 56 9.68 8.72 9.71
C SER A 56 10.13 7.26 9.66
N SER A 57 10.88 6.87 8.62
CA SER A 57 11.52 5.56 8.57
C SER A 57 12.63 5.49 9.64
N ARG A 58 12.35 4.87 10.80
CA ARG A 58 13.28 4.80 11.95
C ARG A 58 13.82 3.40 12.16
N HIS A 59 12.96 2.40 12.04
CA HIS A 59 13.33 1.01 12.24
C HIS A 59 13.50 0.33 10.88
N GLN A 60 14.74 0.05 10.48
CA GLN A 60 15.05 -0.45 9.13
C GLN A 60 15.37 -1.97 9.06
N SER A 61 15.41 -2.66 10.19
CA SER A 61 15.65 -4.12 10.19
C SER A 61 14.46 -4.90 9.61
N LEU A 62 14.68 -6.15 9.23
CA LEU A 62 13.63 -7.01 8.64
C LEU A 62 12.49 -7.30 9.63
N SER A 63 12.82 -7.61 10.89
CA SER A 63 11.84 -7.87 11.94
C SER A 63 11.38 -6.54 12.56
N TYR A 64 10.14 -6.12 12.34
CA TYR A 64 9.67 -4.86 12.92
C TYR A 64 9.37 -4.99 14.42
N ILE A 65 9.93 -4.08 15.22
CA ILE A 65 9.57 -3.87 16.63
C ILE A 65 8.88 -2.52 16.74
N MET A 66 7.82 -2.43 17.56
CA MET A 66 7.10 -1.19 17.81
C MET A 66 8.08 -0.07 18.18
N THR A 67 8.17 0.93 17.31
CA THR A 67 9.18 2.00 17.42
C THR A 67 8.46 3.34 17.46
N PRO A 68 8.51 4.07 18.60
CA PRO A 68 7.86 5.37 18.71
C PRO A 68 8.31 6.36 17.62
N GLY A 69 7.32 6.98 16.96
CA GLY A 69 7.54 7.94 15.87
C GLY A 69 8.02 7.31 14.55
N ASP A 70 7.98 5.99 14.43
CA ASP A 70 8.16 5.31 13.15
C ASP A 70 6.87 5.36 12.31
N GLU A 71 7.00 5.51 10.99
CA GLU A 71 5.89 5.59 10.05
C GLU A 71 4.94 4.36 10.10
N VAL A 72 5.43 3.20 10.54
CA VAL A 72 4.59 1.99 10.71
C VAL A 72 3.56 2.16 11.83
N GLU A 73 3.83 2.99 12.84
CA GLU A 73 2.86 3.30 13.89
C GLU A 73 1.73 4.19 13.39
N ASP A 74 1.97 5.00 12.34
CA ASP A 74 0.90 5.72 11.67
C ASP A 74 -0.07 4.78 10.96
N MET A 75 0.44 3.68 10.38
CA MET A 75 -0.39 2.62 9.80
C MET A 75 -1.21 1.90 10.86
N PHE A 76 -0.62 1.61 12.02
CA PHE A 76 -1.36 1.05 13.15
C PHE A 76 -2.53 1.94 13.57
N ILE A 77 -2.31 3.25 13.69
CA ILE A 77 -3.36 4.21 14.04
C ILE A 77 -4.45 4.25 12.96
N LEU A 78 -4.07 4.28 11.67
CA LEU A 78 -5.02 4.29 10.56
C LEU A 78 -5.89 3.02 10.56
N LEU A 79 -5.29 1.84 10.62
CA LEU A 79 -6.01 0.58 10.59
C LEU A 79 -6.85 0.36 11.86
N SER A 80 -6.40 0.86 13.01
CA SER A 80 -7.22 0.89 14.24
C SER A 80 -8.49 1.72 14.04
N LYS A 81 -8.42 2.88 13.36
CA LYS A 81 -9.60 3.68 13.02
C LYS A 81 -10.54 2.94 12.05
N VAL A 82 -9.99 2.27 11.04
CA VAL A 82 -10.78 1.44 10.10
C VAL A 82 -11.52 0.35 10.87
N LYS A 83 -10.82 -0.44 11.70
CA LYS A 83 -11.42 -1.52 12.49
C LYS A 83 -12.49 -1.02 13.47
N LYS A 84 -12.27 0.14 14.10
CA LYS A 84 -13.29 0.77 14.96
C LYS A 84 -14.54 1.19 14.18
N ARG A 85 -14.38 1.69 12.96
CA ARG A 85 -15.51 2.16 12.12
C ARG A 85 -16.22 1.00 11.40
N ILE A 86 -15.49 -0.07 11.08
CA ILE A 86 -15.99 -1.27 10.40
C ILE A 86 -15.56 -2.50 11.22
N PRO A 87 -16.28 -2.83 12.31
CA PRO A 87 -15.90 -3.94 13.20
C PRO A 87 -15.88 -5.31 12.53
N SER A 88 -16.57 -5.49 11.40
CA SER A 88 -16.59 -6.71 10.61
C SER A 88 -15.32 -6.93 9.78
N VAL A 89 -14.41 -5.95 9.69
CA VAL A 89 -13.17 -6.10 8.93
C VAL A 89 -12.26 -7.12 9.62
N SER A 90 -11.80 -8.12 8.87
CA SER A 90 -11.00 -9.22 9.39
C SER A 90 -9.60 -9.28 8.79
N ALA A 91 -9.33 -8.56 7.71
CA ALA A 91 -8.08 -8.64 6.98
C ALA A 91 -7.67 -7.31 6.33
N VAL A 92 -6.38 -7.20 6.02
CA VAL A 92 -5.76 -6.10 5.27
C VAL A 92 -5.05 -6.70 4.07
N SER A 93 -5.45 -6.30 2.87
CA SER A 93 -4.71 -6.62 1.64
C SER A 93 -3.67 -5.55 1.37
N SER A 94 -2.43 -5.95 1.12
CA SER A 94 -1.33 -5.05 0.77
C SER A 94 -0.76 -5.36 -0.61
N GLY A 95 -0.22 -4.33 -1.26
CA GLY A 95 0.40 -4.42 -2.60
C GLY A 95 1.89 -4.78 -2.57
N ALA A 96 2.41 -5.36 -1.48
CA ALA A 96 3.82 -5.75 -1.42
C ALA A 96 4.11 -6.89 -2.41
N ILE A 97 5.04 -6.65 -3.36
CA ILE A 97 5.40 -7.63 -4.40
C ILE A 97 6.68 -8.38 -4.02
N ALA A 98 7.84 -7.72 -4.01
CA ALA A 98 9.12 -8.39 -3.74
C ALA A 98 9.66 -8.12 -2.32
N SER A 99 9.13 -7.12 -1.62
CA SER A 99 9.74 -6.58 -0.39
C SER A 99 9.27 -7.32 0.86
N ASP A 100 10.17 -8.10 1.46
CA ASP A 100 9.96 -8.69 2.79
C ASP A 100 9.81 -7.61 3.87
N TYR A 101 10.55 -6.51 3.72
CA TYR A 101 10.47 -5.34 4.60
C TYR A 101 9.04 -4.79 4.70
N GLN A 102 8.37 -4.61 3.56
CA GLN A 102 7.02 -4.07 3.50
C GLN A 102 5.99 -5.07 4.05
N ARG A 103 6.06 -6.32 3.62
CA ARG A 103 5.15 -7.38 4.08
C ARG A 103 5.19 -7.55 5.60
N LEU A 104 6.39 -7.66 6.18
CA LEU A 104 6.58 -7.91 7.61
C LEU A 104 6.06 -6.77 8.49
N ARG A 105 6.10 -5.52 8.02
CA ARG A 105 5.52 -4.36 8.73
C ARG A 105 3.99 -4.36 8.72
N VAL A 106 3.39 -4.68 7.58
CA VAL A 106 1.92 -4.87 7.49
C VAL A 106 1.49 -6.03 8.41
N GLU A 107 2.21 -7.15 8.39
CA GLU A 107 1.95 -8.29 9.27
C GLU A 107 2.06 -7.94 10.76
N SER A 108 3.10 -7.20 11.16
CA SER A 108 3.27 -6.74 12.53
C SER A 108 2.07 -5.92 13.01
N VAL A 109 1.62 -4.96 12.20
CA VAL A 109 0.44 -4.13 12.51
C VAL A 109 -0.85 -4.96 12.54
N CYS A 110 -1.05 -5.85 11.57
CA CYS A 110 -2.22 -6.71 11.48
C CYS A 110 -2.31 -7.65 12.70
N SER A 111 -1.20 -8.28 13.07
CA SER A 111 -1.11 -9.16 14.25
C SER A 111 -1.53 -8.42 15.52
N ARG A 112 -1.01 -7.21 15.76
CA ARG A 112 -1.37 -6.37 16.91
C ARG A 112 -2.84 -5.95 16.93
N LEU A 113 -3.46 -5.81 15.77
CA LEU A 113 -4.87 -5.45 15.65
C LEU A 113 -5.79 -6.68 15.61
N GLY A 114 -5.27 -7.91 15.58
CA GLY A 114 -6.05 -9.12 15.34
C GLY A 114 -6.75 -9.09 13.97
N LEU A 115 -5.97 -8.79 12.93
CA LEU A 115 -6.36 -8.82 11.52
C LEU A 115 -5.44 -9.79 10.75
N PHE A 116 -5.94 -10.38 9.68
CA PHE A 116 -5.11 -11.15 8.75
C PHE A 116 -4.38 -10.22 7.77
N SER A 117 -3.08 -10.42 7.58
CA SER A 117 -2.33 -9.75 6.51
C SER A 117 -2.41 -10.60 5.24
N LEU A 118 -2.94 -10.02 4.17
CA LEU A 118 -3.05 -10.65 2.86
C LEU A 118 -2.05 -9.98 1.91
N ALA A 119 -1.04 -10.73 1.47
CA ALA A 119 -0.01 -10.26 0.55
C ALA A 119 -0.01 -11.15 -0.71
N TYR A 120 -1.11 -11.12 -1.46
CA TYR A 120 -1.35 -12.04 -2.60
C TYR A 120 -0.29 -11.99 -3.68
N LEU A 121 0.36 -10.84 -3.87
CA LEU A 121 1.37 -10.62 -4.91
C LEU A 121 2.78 -10.95 -4.42
N TRP A 122 2.96 -11.26 -3.14
CA TRP A 122 4.27 -11.38 -2.54
C TRP A 122 5.03 -12.61 -3.08
N LYS A 123 6.25 -12.38 -3.55
CA LYS A 123 7.15 -13.38 -4.16
C LYS A 123 6.54 -14.16 -5.33
N GLN A 124 5.50 -13.63 -5.96
CA GLN A 124 5.04 -14.13 -7.26
C GLN A 124 6.08 -13.80 -8.35
N ASP A 125 6.11 -14.62 -9.40
CA ASP A 125 6.97 -14.36 -10.55
C ASP A 125 6.59 -13.03 -11.22
N GLN A 126 7.56 -12.14 -11.41
CA GLN A 126 7.30 -10.77 -11.85
C GLN A 126 6.86 -10.71 -13.31
N LEU A 127 7.39 -11.59 -14.16
CA LEU A 127 6.97 -11.70 -15.55
C LEU A 127 5.53 -12.17 -15.63
N PHE A 128 5.19 -13.20 -14.85
CA PHE A 128 3.83 -13.70 -14.73
C PHE A 128 2.87 -12.61 -14.25
N LEU A 129 3.20 -11.88 -13.19
CA LEU A 129 2.37 -10.76 -12.70
C LEU A 129 2.14 -9.71 -13.78
N LEU A 130 3.20 -9.31 -14.50
CA LEU A 130 3.08 -8.34 -15.60
C LEU A 130 2.14 -8.86 -16.70
N GLN A 131 2.29 -10.12 -17.11
CA GLN A 131 1.39 -10.74 -18.09
C GLN A 131 -0.06 -10.80 -17.58
N GLN A 132 -0.28 -11.09 -16.29
CA GLN A 132 -1.60 -11.05 -15.70
C GLN A 132 -2.21 -9.64 -15.76
N MET A 133 -1.44 -8.60 -15.44
CA MET A 133 -1.90 -7.21 -15.56
C MET A 133 -2.30 -6.85 -16.99
N ILE A 134 -1.49 -7.24 -17.99
CA ILE A 134 -1.78 -7.03 -19.41
C ILE A 134 -3.06 -7.78 -19.81
N SER A 135 -3.17 -9.07 -19.48
CA SER A 135 -4.32 -9.90 -19.84
C SER A 135 -5.62 -9.45 -19.18
N SER A 136 -5.53 -8.79 -18.01
CA SER A 136 -6.67 -8.22 -17.30
C SER A 136 -7.14 -6.87 -17.88
N GLY A 137 -6.46 -6.35 -18.91
CA GLY A 137 -6.79 -5.08 -19.54
C GLY A 137 -6.41 -3.84 -18.71
N ILE A 138 -5.47 -3.97 -17.76
CA ILE A 138 -5.01 -2.84 -16.96
C ILE A 138 -4.24 -1.87 -17.87
N VAL A 139 -4.73 -0.63 -17.98
CA VAL A 139 -4.01 0.47 -18.62
C VAL A 139 -3.09 1.12 -17.59
N ALA A 140 -1.82 0.73 -17.58
CA ALA A 140 -0.82 1.25 -16.66
C ALA A 140 -0.10 2.48 -17.24
N ILE A 141 -0.02 3.56 -16.44
CA ILE A 141 0.75 4.77 -16.76
C ILE A 141 1.87 4.90 -15.74
N ILE A 142 3.11 5.01 -16.22
CA ILE A 142 4.28 5.19 -15.36
C ILE A 142 4.30 6.64 -14.86
N VAL A 143 4.15 6.83 -13.54
CA VAL A 143 4.10 8.16 -12.91
C VAL A 143 5.41 8.58 -12.25
N LYS A 144 6.32 7.62 -12.00
CA LYS A 144 7.63 7.85 -11.38
C LYS A 144 8.60 6.72 -11.70
N LEU A 145 9.88 7.05 -11.86
CA LEU A 145 10.97 6.10 -12.06
C LEU A 145 12.17 6.47 -11.18
N HIS A 146 12.64 5.53 -10.38
CA HIS A 146 13.89 5.62 -9.61
C HIS A 146 14.79 4.47 -10.02
N ARG A 147 15.95 4.79 -10.62
CA ARG A 147 16.46 4.17 -11.86
C ARG A 147 17.78 4.82 -12.29
N LEU A 148 18.91 4.54 -11.63
CA LEU A 148 20.19 5.07 -12.12
C LEU A 148 20.44 4.62 -13.58
N GLY A 149 20.71 5.58 -14.47
CA GLY A 149 20.97 5.34 -15.90
C GLY A 149 19.75 5.32 -16.82
N TRP A 150 18.55 5.66 -16.33
CA TRP A 150 17.34 5.76 -17.17
C TRP A 150 16.96 7.22 -17.43
N THR A 151 16.80 7.58 -18.70
CA THR A 151 16.34 8.91 -19.14
C THR A 151 14.90 8.85 -19.67
N LEU A 152 14.20 10.00 -19.66
CA LEU A 152 12.83 10.13 -20.18
C LEU A 152 12.71 9.68 -21.66
N GLN A 153 13.77 9.86 -22.46
CA GLN A 153 13.81 9.41 -23.86
C GLN A 153 13.67 7.89 -24.04
N ASN A 154 13.98 7.09 -23.01
CA ASN A 154 13.90 5.63 -23.09
C ASN A 154 12.60 5.05 -22.53
N THR A 155 11.67 5.88 -22.03
CA THR A 155 10.47 5.45 -21.27
C THR A 155 9.14 5.92 -21.85
N TRP A 156 9.07 7.07 -22.51
CA TRP A 156 7.83 7.58 -23.07
C TRP A 156 7.59 7.10 -24.51
N GLY A 157 6.43 6.48 -24.77
CA GLY A 157 5.96 6.17 -26.13
C GLY A 157 6.23 4.75 -26.66
N LYS A 158 6.77 3.83 -25.84
CA LYS A 158 6.83 2.40 -26.20
C LYS A 158 5.54 1.72 -25.70
N LYS A 159 4.56 1.61 -26.61
CA LYS A 159 3.38 0.75 -26.43
C LYS A 159 3.77 -0.72 -26.45
#